data_AF-A0A7C7MZ73-F1
#
_entry.id   AF-A0A7C7MZ73-F1
#
_cell.length_a   1.000
_cell.length_b   1.000
_cell.length_c   1.000
_cell.angle_alpha   90.00
_cell.angle_beta   90.00
_cell.angle_gamma   90.00
#
_symmetry.space_group_name_H-M   'P 1'
#
loop_
_entity.id
_entity.type
_entity.pdbx_description
1 polymer ?
#
loop_
_entity_poly.entity_id
_entity_poly.type
_entity_poly.pdbx_seq_one_letter_code
_entity_poly.pdbx_strand_id
1 'polypeptide(L)' 'MRIKILQMVGLLLIIPLIAMQLTDEVEWSLFDFIIMGTLLLITGLMGEIIFKKVKKYKHRVILYVVVAIIFFLIWAELAV' A
#
# COMPACT_ATOMS: atom_id res chain seq x y z
N MET A 1 -13.01 8.77 7.63
CA MET A 1 -12.37 7.47 7.28
C MET A 1 -11.32 7.65 6.19
N ARG A 2 -11.61 8.40 5.12
CA ARG A 2 -10.66 8.70 4.02
C ARG A 2 -9.34 9.40 4.41
N ILE A 3 -9.36 10.36 5.35
CA ILE A 3 -8.12 11.03 5.81
C ILE A 3 -7.12 10.05 6.46
N LYS A 4 -7.61 9.03 7.17
CA LYS A 4 -6.74 8.08 7.90
C LYS A 4 -5.88 7.25 6.94
N ILE A 5 -6.40 6.92 5.76
CA ILE A 5 -5.68 6.15 4.75
C ILE A 5 -4.53 6.99 4.22
N LEU A 6 -4.79 8.25 3.83
CA LEU A 6 -3.76 9.15 3.32
C LEU A 6 -2.63 9.40 4.33
N GLN A 7 -3.00 9.56 5.61
CA GLN A 7 -2.01 9.68 6.71
C GLN A 7 -1.17 8.41 6.86
N MET A 8 -1.78 7.23 6.78
CA MET A 8 -1.09 5.96 6.90
C MET A 8 -0.14 5.71 5.71
N VAL A 9 -0.57 6.05 4.49
CA VAL A 9 0.29 6.00 3.28
C VAL A 9 1.48 6.94 3.42
N GLY A 10 1.25 8.19 3.84
CA GLY A 10 2.32 9.16 4.08
C GLY A 10 3.31 8.69 5.13
N LEU A 11 2.83 8.13 6.24
CA LEU A 11 3.69 7.59 7.30
C LEU A 11 4.55 6.41 6.79
N LEU A 12 3.97 5.54 5.97
CA LEU A 12 4.67 4.39 5.40
C LEU A 12 5.77 4.80 4.42
N LEU A 13 5.53 5.84 3.60
CA LEU A 13 6.50 6.39 2.66
C LEU A 13 7.60 7.23 3.35
N ILE A 14 7.33 7.76 4.54
CA ILE A 14 8.37 8.45 5.32
C ILE A 14 9.46 7.47 5.78
N ILE A 15 9.15 6.18 5.99
CA ILE A 15 10.13 5.16 6.39
C ILE A 15 11.26 5.02 5.35
N PRO A 16 10.98 4.69 4.06
CA PRO A 16 12.02 4.62 3.04
C PRO A 16 12.67 5.98 2.81
N LEU A 17 11.92 7.09 2.86
CA LEU A 17 12.51 8.43 2.71
C LEU A 17 13.58 8.71 3.77
N ILE A 18 13.31 8.36 5.03
CA ILE A 18 14.28 8.47 6.12
C ILE A 18 15.42 7.44 5.94
N ALA A 19 15.11 6.21 5.52
CA ALA A 19 16.11 5.18 5.30
C ALA A 19 17.13 5.60 4.24
N MET A 20 16.69 6.14 3.10
CA MET A 20 17.57 6.68 2.05
C MET A 20 18.48 7.81 2.53
N GLN A 21 18.07 8.57 3.55
CA GLN A 21 18.88 9.63 4.14
C GLN A 21 19.89 9.10 5.17
N LEU A 22 19.67 7.90 5.71
CA LEU A 22 20.48 7.29 6.75
C LEU A 22 21.41 6.19 6.24
N THR A 23 21.07 5.54 5.13
CA THR A 23 21.78 4.38 4.58
C THR A 23 21.63 4.30 3.05
N ASP A 24 22.71 3.93 2.36
CA ASP A 24 22.72 3.63 0.91
C ASP A 24 22.11 2.24 0.60
N GLU A 25 21.63 1.49 1.60
CA GLU A 25 21.00 0.18 1.39
C GLU A 25 19.60 0.27 0.77
N VAL A 26 18.97 1.44 0.84
CA VAL A 26 17.65 1.70 0.23
C VAL A 26 17.84 2.75 -0.86
N GLU A 27 17.73 2.32 -2.12
CA GLU A 27 17.88 3.19 -3.30
C GLU A 27 16.53 3.28 -4.04
N TRP A 28 15.54 3.97 -3.46
CA TRP A 28 14.25 4.18 -4.12
C TRP A 28 14.27 5.43 -5.00
N SER A 29 13.96 5.29 -6.28
CA SER A 29 13.75 6.42 -7.17
C SER A 29 12.44 7.15 -6.85
N LEU A 30 12.30 8.38 -7.32
CA LEU A 30 11.01 9.11 -7.27
C LEU A 30 9.86 8.29 -7.88
N PHE A 31 10.15 7.47 -8.88
CA PHE A 31 9.17 6.56 -9.47
C PHE A 31 8.70 5.50 -8.48
N ASP A 32 9.58 4.90 -7.69
CA ASP A 32 9.22 3.93 -6.64
C ASP A 32 8.29 4.54 -5.61
N PHE A 33 8.56 5.77 -5.17
CA PHE A 33 7.65 6.50 -4.27
C PHE A 33 6.27 6.71 -4.88
N ILE A 34 6.18 7.05 -6.16
CA ILE A 34 4.90 7.26 -6.86
C ILE A 34 4.15 5.93 -7.03
N ILE A 35 4.84 4.87 -7.45
CA ILE A 35 4.30 3.53 -7.61
C ILE A 35 3.76 3.03 -6.27
N MET A 36 4.57 3.13 -5.22
CA MET A 36 4.23 2.65 -3.89
C MET A 36 3.11 3.47 -3.25
N GLY A 37 3.15 4.80 -3.41
CA GLY A 37 2.07 5.69 -3.01
C GLY A 37 0.75 5.36 -3.71
N THR A 38 0.78 5.10 -5.02
CA THR A 38 -0.39 4.73 -5.81
C THR A 38 -0.94 3.37 -5.39
N LEU A 39 -0.07 2.36 -5.22
CA LEU A 39 -0.43 1.02 -4.74
C LEU A 39 -1.12 1.06 -3.38
N LEU A 40 -0.57 1.81 -2.43
CA LEU A 40 -1.14 1.97 -1.09
C LEU A 40 -2.48 2.71 -1.13
N LEU A 41 -2.61 3.74 -1.97
CA LEU A 41 -3.87 4.46 -2.19
C LEU A 41 -4.97 3.54 -2.73
N ILE A 42 -4.65 2.77 -3.78
CA ILE A 42 -5.58 1.80 -4.39
C ILE A 42 -5.99 0.77 -3.35
N THR A 43 -5.03 0.20 -2.62
CA THR A 43 -5.28 -0.80 -1.57
C THR A 43 -6.18 -0.26 -0.47
N GLY A 44 -5.93 0.96 0.00
CA GLY A 44 -6.75 1.62 1.01
C GLY A 44 -8.18 1.90 0.54
N LEU A 45 -8.34 2.37 -0.70
CA LEU A 45 -9.66 2.57 -1.32
C LEU A 45 -10.41 1.25 -1.50
N MET A 46 -9.73 0.20 -1.97
CA MET A 46 -10.31 -1.13 -2.11
C MET A 46 -10.79 -1.64 -0.75
N GLY A 47 -9.99 -1.46 0.31
CA GLY A 47 -10.36 -1.81 1.68
C GLY A 47 -11.61 -1.09 2.18
N GLU A 48 -11.76 0.20 1.88
CA GLU A 48 -12.96 0.98 2.23
C GLU A 48 -14.21 0.48 1.46
N ILE A 49 -14.05 0.16 0.17
CA ILE A 49 -15.12 -0.41 -0.66
C ILE A 49 -15.55 -1.78 -0.13
N ILE A 50 -14.59 -2.64 0.20
CA ILE A 50 -14.86 -3.97 0.79
C ILE A 50 -15.61 -3.81 2.11
N PHE A 51 -15.17 -2.89 2.98
CA PHE A 51 -15.86 -2.62 4.25
C PHE A 51 -17.31 -2.16 4.04
N LYS A 52 -17.55 -1.26 3.08
CA LYS A 52 -18.89 -0.74 2.79
C LYS A 52 -19.80 -1.76 2.12
N LYS A 53 -19.27 -2.58 1.21
CA LYS A 53 -20.06 -3.44 0.33
C LYS A 53 -20.24 -4.85 0.88
N VAL A 54 -19.34 -5.32 1.75
CA VAL A 54 -19.32 -6.71 2.24
C VAL A 54 -19.67 -6.78 3.72
N LYS A 55 -20.93 -7.10 4.02
CA LYS A 55 -21.42 -7.32 5.40
C LYS A 55 -20.90 -8.63 6.03
N LYS A 56 -20.53 -9.64 5.22
CA LYS A 56 -20.06 -10.94 5.73
C LYS A 56 -18.57 -10.92 6.04
N TYR A 57 -18.21 -11.08 7.32
CA TYR A 57 -16.82 -11.09 7.81
C TYR A 57 -15.91 -12.07 7.05
N LYS A 58 -16.37 -13.31 6.80
CA LYS A 58 -15.59 -14.32 6.06
C LYS A 58 -15.19 -13.87 4.65
N HIS A 59 -16.11 -13.22 3.92
CA HIS A 59 -15.83 -12.75 2.55
C HIS A 59 -14.92 -11.52 2.57
N ARG A 60 -15.06 -10.68 3.60
CA ARG A 60 -14.21 -9.51 3.81
C ARG A 60 -12.74 -9.90 4.02
N VAL A 61 -12.47 -10.93 4.82
CA VAL A 61 -11.09 -11.44 5.03
C VAL A 61 -10.49 -11.95 3.72
N ILE A 62 -11.22 -12.78 2.96
CA ILE A 62 -10.75 -13.31 1.67
C ILE A 62 -10.38 -12.18 0.70
N LEU A 63 -11.22 -11.14 0.63
CA LEU A 63 -10.95 -10.00 -0.24
C LEU A 63 -9.71 -9.20 0.18
N TYR A 64 -9.48 -9.01 1.48
CA TYR A 64 -8.23 -8.38 1.94
C TYR A 64 -7.01 -9.23 1.60
N VAL A 65 -7.09 -10.56 1.75
CA VAL A 65 -5.99 -11.47 1.39
C VAL A 65 -5.70 -11.40 -0.11
N VAL A 66 -6.73 -11.42 -0.96
CA VAL A 66 -6.57 -11.29 -2.42
C VAL A 66 -5.92 -9.95 -2.78
N VAL A 67 -6.39 -8.85 -2.19
CA VAL A 67 -5.80 -7.52 -2.42
C VAL A 67 -4.34 -7.48 -1.96
N ALA A 68 -4.01 -8.08 -0.81
CA ALA A 68 -2.64 -8.16 -0.31
C ALA A 68 -1.74 -8.99 -1.23
N ILE A 69 -2.21 -10.12 -1.75
CA ILE A 69 -1.46 -10.94 -2.72
C ILE A 69 -1.19 -10.14 -3.99
N ILE A 70 -2.21 -9.49 -4.56
CA ILE A 70 -2.05 -8.66 -5.76
C ILE A 70 -1.06 -7.52 -5.50
N PHE A 71 -1.16 -6.86 -4.35
CA PHE A 71 -0.24 -5.81 -3.95
C PHE A 71 1.21 -6.29 -3.90
N PHE A 72 1.48 -7.43 -3.24
CA PHE A 72 2.83 -7.99 -3.15
C PHE A 72 3.34 -8.47 -4.51
N LEU A 73 2.46 -9.02 -5.36
CA LEU A 73 2.83 -9.51 -6.68
C LEU A 73 3.20 -8.35 -7.61
N ILE A 74 2.40 -7.28 -7.63
CA ILE A 74 2.72 -6.05 -8.36
C ILE A 74 4.03 -5.46 -7.84
N TRP A 75 4.21 -5.40 -6.51
CA TRP A 75 5.43 -4.85 -5.93
C TRP A 75 6.67 -5.67 -6.26
N ALA A 76 6.59 -7.01 -6.22
CA ALA A 76 7.69 -7.89 -6.57
C ALA A 76 8.09 -7.81 -8.04
N GLU A 77 7.12 -7.67 -8.95
CA GLU A 77 7.38 -7.50 -10.39
C GLU A 77 7.99 -6.13 -10.72
N LEU A 78 7.65 -5.09 -9.96
CA LEU A 78 8.19 -3.74 -10.12
C LEU A 78 9.54 -3.54 -9.42
N ALA A 79 9.90 -4.39 -8.45
CA ALA A 79 11.16 -4.34 -7.72
C ALA A 79 12.37 -4.92 -8.52
N VAL A 80 12.32 -4.83 -9.85
CA VAL A 80 13.34 -5.29 -10.81
C VAL A 80 14.44 -4.26 -11.01
#